data_AF-A0A1G0BEA1-F1
#
_entry.id   AF-A0A1G0BEA1-F1
#
_cell.length_a   1.000
_cell.length_b   1.000
_cell.length_c   1.000
_cell.angle_alpha   90.00
_cell.angle_beta   90.00
_cell.angle_gamma   90.00
#
_symmetry.space_group_name_H-M   'P 1'
#
loop_
_entity.id
_entity.type
_entity.pdbx_description
1 polymer ?
#
loop_
_entity_poly.entity_id
_entity_poly.type
_entity_poly.pdbx_seq_one_letter_code
_entity_poly.pdbx_strand_id
1 'polypeptide(L)'
;MSLKCGIVGLPNVGKSTLFNALTKAGIAAENYPFCTIEPNVGIVEVPDARMDELAKIVKPQRMQYAIVEFVDIAGLVAGASKGEGLGNQFLANIRETDAIVNVVRCFDDENVVHVAGKVDPLSDIEVILTELALADMAVVERTIQRDGKKAKSGDKDAQKLVAVLEKLLPHLNEGKPARTFGLNDDDTQLIKPLCLLTIKPAMYVGNVLEDGFENNPHLDRLREHAAKEGAPVVALCAKIEQELA
;
A
#
# COMPACT_ATOMS: atom_id res chain seq x y z
N MET A 1 13.53 -6.96 -11.15
CA MET A 1 12.61 -5.86 -10.85
C MET A 1 12.78 -5.52 -9.39
N SER A 2 13.03 -4.26 -9.09
CA SER A 2 12.98 -3.69 -7.74
C SER A 2 11.56 -3.80 -7.20
N LEU A 3 11.43 -4.07 -5.90
CA LEU A 3 10.13 -4.07 -5.21
C LEU A 3 9.60 -2.63 -5.16
N LYS A 4 8.36 -2.41 -5.62
CA LYS A 4 7.70 -1.11 -5.57
C LYS A 4 6.65 -1.06 -4.45
N CYS A 5 6.77 -0.09 -3.55
CA CYS A 5 5.87 0.12 -2.42
C CYS A 5 5.10 1.44 -2.63
N GLY A 6 3.78 1.37 -2.78
CA GLY A 6 2.94 2.56 -2.88
C GLY A 6 2.60 3.12 -1.51
N ILE A 7 3.02 4.35 -1.23
CA ILE A 7 2.65 5.04 0.01
C ILE A 7 1.28 5.68 -0.20
N VAL A 8 0.29 5.21 0.56
CA VAL A 8 -1.08 5.72 0.55
C VAL A 8 -1.44 6.29 1.92
N GLY A 9 -2.45 7.13 1.97
CA GLY A 9 -2.94 7.75 3.20
C GLY A 9 -3.92 8.86 2.86
N LEU A 10 -4.74 9.24 3.83
CA LEU A 10 -5.61 10.42 3.68
C LEU A 10 -4.76 11.71 3.60
N PRO A 11 -5.33 12.82 3.11
CA PRO A 11 -4.68 14.13 3.23
C PRO A 11 -4.27 14.45 4.68
N ASN A 12 -3.14 15.13 4.85
CA ASN A 12 -2.61 15.63 6.13
C ASN A 12 -2.23 14.57 7.18
N VAL A 13 -2.02 13.30 6.78
CA VAL A 13 -1.55 12.23 7.70
C VAL A 13 -0.02 12.18 7.88
N GLY A 14 0.73 13.03 7.17
CA GLY A 14 2.20 13.03 7.16
C GLY A 14 2.84 12.16 6.07
N LYS A 15 2.05 11.76 5.06
CA LYS A 15 2.51 10.98 3.89
C LYS A 15 3.70 11.63 3.17
N SER A 16 3.56 12.90 2.77
CA SER A 16 4.63 13.62 2.04
C SER A 16 5.84 13.90 2.93
N THR A 17 5.64 14.14 4.23
CA THR A 17 6.72 14.26 5.22
C THR A 17 7.56 12.98 5.28
N LEU A 18 6.89 11.82 5.39
CA LEU A 18 7.54 10.51 5.36
C LEU A 18 8.27 10.24 4.04
N PHE A 19 7.62 10.50 2.91
CA PHE A 19 8.23 10.32 1.59
C PHE A 19 9.47 11.21 1.39
N ASN A 20 9.40 12.46 1.86
CA ASN A 20 10.54 13.38 1.79
C ASN A 20 11.69 12.92 2.70
N ALA A 21 11.40 12.39 3.89
CA ALA A 21 12.43 11.81 4.76
C ALA A 21 13.10 10.59 4.08
N LEU A 22 12.31 9.69 3.48
CA LEU A 22 12.81 8.51 2.77
C LEU A 22 13.65 8.88 1.54
N THR A 23 13.23 9.89 0.76
CA THR A 23 13.94 10.32 -0.46
C THR A 23 15.22 11.08 -0.16
N LYS A 24 15.26 11.88 0.92
CA LYS A 24 16.49 12.56 1.37
C LYS A 24 17.51 11.60 1.99
N ALA A 25 17.04 10.60 2.74
CA ALA A 25 17.88 9.53 3.27
C ALA A 25 18.37 8.57 2.17
N GLY A 26 17.66 8.54 1.03
CA GLY A 26 17.98 7.77 -0.16
C GLY A 26 18.92 8.47 -1.14
N ILE A 27 19.37 7.73 -2.15
CA ILE A 27 20.25 8.22 -3.21
C ILE A 27 19.37 8.69 -4.38
N ALA A 28 19.70 9.82 -5.01
CA ALA A 28 19.00 10.27 -6.22
C ALA A 28 18.95 9.15 -7.27
N ALA A 29 17.76 8.91 -7.85
CA ALA A 29 17.52 7.85 -8.84
C ALA A 29 18.45 7.92 -10.06
N GLU A 30 19.04 9.09 -10.32
CA GLU A 30 20.09 9.32 -11.33
C GLU A 30 21.31 8.38 -11.20
N ASN A 31 21.58 7.87 -9.99
CA ASN A 31 22.74 7.00 -9.73
C ASN A 31 22.49 5.52 -10.06
N TYR A 32 21.25 5.15 -10.41
CA TYR A 32 20.86 3.78 -10.74
C TYR A 32 20.51 3.66 -12.23
N PRO A 33 21.34 2.96 -13.04
CA PRO A 33 21.02 2.68 -14.43
C PRO A 33 19.66 2.00 -14.53
N PHE A 34 18.84 2.38 -15.51
CA PHE A 34 17.51 1.83 -15.80
C PHE A 34 16.33 2.31 -14.93
N CYS A 35 16.54 3.21 -13.96
CA CYS A 35 15.44 3.82 -13.21
C CYS A 35 14.87 5.05 -13.94
N THR A 36 13.54 5.13 -14.07
CA THR A 36 12.85 6.33 -14.57
C THR A 36 12.85 7.40 -13.49
N ILE A 37 13.20 8.64 -13.83
CA ILE A 37 13.13 9.79 -12.91
C ILE A 37 11.68 10.29 -12.86
N GLU A 38 10.85 9.61 -12.08
CA GLU A 38 9.52 10.10 -11.74
C GLU A 38 9.59 10.92 -10.44
N PRO A 39 9.01 12.14 -10.39
CA PRO A 39 9.17 13.05 -9.24
C PRO A 39 8.55 12.51 -7.95
N ASN A 40 7.69 11.50 -8.04
CA ASN A 40 7.02 10.84 -6.93
C ASN A 40 7.60 9.43 -6.66
N VAL A 41 8.78 9.09 -7.17
CA VAL A 41 9.45 7.83 -6.88
C VAL A 41 10.75 8.07 -6.11
N GLY A 42 10.87 7.42 -4.95
CA GLY A 42 12.05 7.43 -4.10
C GLY A 42 12.74 6.07 -4.08
N ILE A 43 14.06 6.05 -4.12
CA ILE A 43 14.86 4.81 -4.05
C ILE A 43 15.58 4.77 -2.71
N VAL A 44 15.38 3.70 -1.95
CA VAL A 44 15.99 3.49 -0.63
C VAL A 44 16.79 2.18 -0.65
N GLU A 45 18.04 2.25 -0.19
CA GLU A 45 18.87 1.06 0.00
C GLU A 45 18.40 0.27 1.22
N VAL A 46 18.36 -1.05 1.10
CA VAL A 46 17.99 -1.94 2.21
C VAL A 46 19.21 -2.10 3.12
N PRO A 47 19.15 -1.64 4.38
CA PRO A 47 20.24 -1.83 5.33
C PRO A 47 20.39 -3.31 5.66
N ASP A 48 21.59 -3.85 5.46
CA ASP A 48 21.89 -5.27 5.66
C ASP A 48 23.27 -5.45 6.29
N ALA A 49 23.30 -5.74 7.59
CA ALA A 49 24.54 -5.94 8.35
C ALA A 49 25.42 -7.08 7.78
N ARG A 50 24.85 -8.01 7.01
CA ARG A 50 25.61 -9.08 6.35
C ARG A 50 26.54 -8.53 5.28
N MET A 51 26.13 -7.45 4.60
CA MET A 51 26.95 -6.77 3.60
C MET A 51 28.19 -6.17 4.24
N ASP A 52 28.05 -5.57 5.43
CA ASP A 52 29.18 -5.00 6.18
C ASP A 52 30.20 -6.06 6.59
N GLU A 53 29.74 -7.23 7.03
CA GLU A 53 30.63 -8.35 7.36
C GLU A 53 31.39 -8.88 6.13
N LEU A 54 30.71 -8.98 4.97
CA LEU A 54 31.36 -9.36 3.71
C LEU A 54 32.38 -8.30 3.26
N ALA A 55 32.07 -7.02 3.44
CA ALA A 55 32.96 -5.92 3.08
C ALA A 55 34.28 -5.97 3.87
N LYS A 56 34.24 -6.37 5.15
CA LYS A 56 35.44 -6.53 5.99
C LYS A 56 36.38 -7.63 5.46
N ILE A 57 35.82 -8.69 4.88
CA ILE A 57 36.58 -9.84 4.35
C ILE A 57 37.14 -9.52 2.97
N VAL A 58 36.25 -9.11 2.04
CA VAL A 58 36.57 -9.00 0.61
C VAL A 58 37.17 -7.65 0.25
N LYS A 59 36.89 -6.60 1.04
CA LYS A 59 37.31 -5.21 0.82
C LYS A 59 37.03 -4.74 -0.62
N PRO A 60 35.77 -4.78 -1.07
CA PRO A 60 35.42 -4.44 -2.45
C PRO A 60 35.65 -2.94 -2.71
N GLN A 61 35.85 -2.58 -3.98
CA GLN A 61 35.98 -1.17 -4.39
C GLN A 61 34.67 -0.39 -4.23
N ARG A 62 33.52 -1.08 -4.28
CA ARG A 62 32.18 -0.49 -4.15
C ARG A 62 31.22 -1.49 -3.53
N MET A 63 30.35 -1.00 -2.66
CA MET A 63 29.20 -1.74 -2.13
C MET A 63 27.96 -1.48 -3.00
N GLN A 64 27.15 -2.50 -3.23
CA GLN A 64 25.87 -2.37 -3.91
C GLN A 64 24.79 -3.08 -3.09
N TYR A 65 23.94 -2.29 -2.44
CA TYR A 65 22.84 -2.79 -1.64
C TYR A 65 21.65 -3.17 -2.53
N ALA A 66 20.77 -4.01 -1.98
CA ALA A 66 19.44 -4.18 -2.56
C ALA A 66 18.65 -2.87 -2.39
N ILE A 67 17.76 -2.55 -3.33
CA ILE A 67 16.96 -1.33 -3.30
C ILE A 67 15.47 -1.65 -3.24
N VAL A 68 14.72 -0.76 -2.61
CA VAL A 68 13.26 -0.70 -2.64
C VAL A 68 12.85 0.65 -3.21
N GLU A 69 11.88 0.63 -4.11
CA GLU A 69 11.27 1.84 -4.68
C GLU A 69 10.01 2.18 -3.90
N PHE A 70 9.90 3.41 -3.41
CA PHE A 70 8.69 3.95 -2.80
C PHE A 70 8.05 4.90 -3.79
N VAL A 71 6.74 4.74 -4.02
CA VAL A 71 5.97 5.61 -4.89
C VAL A 71 5.03 6.43 -4.02
N ASP A 72 5.17 7.76 -4.03
CA ASP A 72 4.21 8.64 -3.38
C ASP A 72 2.91 8.66 -4.21
N ILE A 73 1.86 8.06 -3.66
CA ILE A 73 0.52 8.12 -4.24
C ILE A 73 -0.17 9.34 -3.63
N ALA A 74 -0.72 10.23 -4.44
CA ALA A 74 -1.37 11.40 -3.88
C ALA A 74 -2.57 11.00 -3.00
N GLY A 75 -2.94 11.90 -2.07
CA GLY A 75 -3.90 11.61 -1.01
C GLY A 75 -5.22 11.07 -1.56
N LEU A 76 -5.53 9.83 -1.19
CA LEU A 76 -6.79 9.20 -1.58
C LEU A 76 -7.90 9.84 -0.75
N VAL A 77 -8.95 10.31 -1.43
CA VAL A 77 -10.16 10.82 -0.78
C VAL A 77 -11.34 9.96 -1.20
N ALA A 78 -12.41 9.99 -0.41
CA ALA A 78 -13.65 9.32 -0.75
C ALA A 78 -14.14 9.73 -2.15
N GLY A 79 -14.61 8.77 -2.94
CA GLY A 79 -15.08 8.95 -4.31
C GLY A 79 -14.05 8.65 -5.41
N ALA A 80 -12.82 8.24 -5.08
CA ALA A 80 -11.79 7.92 -6.07
C ALA A 80 -12.23 6.82 -7.08
N SER A 81 -13.01 5.86 -6.63
CA SER A 81 -13.56 4.75 -7.43
C SER A 81 -14.69 5.14 -8.38
N LYS A 82 -15.37 6.28 -8.14
CA LYS A 82 -16.51 6.74 -8.96
C LYS A 82 -16.08 7.41 -10.28
N GLY A 83 -14.78 7.60 -10.50
CA GLY A 83 -14.23 8.14 -11.73
C GLY A 83 -14.44 9.65 -11.94
N GLU A 84 -14.96 10.37 -10.94
CA GLU A 84 -15.02 11.82 -10.94
C GLU A 84 -13.66 12.39 -10.46
N GLY A 85 -12.88 12.98 -11.39
CA GLY A 85 -11.61 13.65 -11.07
C GLY A 85 -10.35 12.79 -11.16
N LEU A 86 -9.33 13.11 -10.34
CA LEU A 86 -7.99 12.48 -10.34
C LEU A 86 -7.95 11.07 -9.71
N GLY A 87 -9.05 10.59 -9.12
CA GLY A 87 -9.14 9.32 -8.40
C GLY A 87 -8.66 8.10 -9.18
N ASN A 88 -9.05 7.99 -10.45
CA ASN A 88 -8.63 6.89 -11.32
C ASN A 88 -7.11 6.88 -11.59
N GLN A 89 -6.47 8.05 -11.63
CA GLN A 89 -5.01 8.13 -11.81
C GLN A 89 -4.29 7.60 -10.57
N PHE A 90 -4.81 7.87 -9.35
CA PHE A 90 -4.23 7.31 -8.13
C PHE A 90 -4.36 5.79 -8.07
N LEU A 91 -5.52 5.25 -8.43
CA LEU A 91 -5.73 3.80 -8.48
C LEU A 91 -4.85 3.12 -9.53
N ALA A 92 -4.57 3.79 -10.66
CA ALA A 92 -3.63 3.31 -11.67
C ALA A 92 -2.20 3.22 -11.09
N ASN A 93 -1.74 4.27 -10.41
CA ASN A 93 -0.41 4.28 -9.79
C ASN A 93 -0.26 3.18 -8.72
N ILE A 94 -1.29 2.95 -7.89
CA ILE A 94 -1.29 1.84 -6.92
C ILE A 94 -1.25 0.48 -7.64
N ARG A 95 -1.87 0.36 -8.82
CA ARG A 95 -1.86 -0.89 -9.59
C ARG A 95 -0.46 -1.27 -10.04
N GLU A 96 0.40 -0.29 -10.29
CA GLU A 96 1.80 -0.47 -10.71
C GLU A 96 2.78 -0.77 -9.56
N THR A 97 2.33 -0.74 -8.30
CA THR A 97 3.16 -1.13 -7.14
C THR A 97 2.99 -2.60 -6.79
N ASP A 98 3.89 -3.17 -6.00
CA ASP A 98 3.81 -4.55 -5.53
C ASP A 98 3.17 -4.65 -4.14
N ALA A 99 3.34 -3.63 -3.31
CA ALA A 99 2.82 -3.55 -1.95
C ALA A 99 2.24 -2.15 -1.64
N ILE A 100 1.46 -2.07 -0.56
CA ILE A 100 0.84 -0.84 -0.06
C ILE A 100 1.39 -0.51 1.34
N VAL A 101 1.87 0.71 1.52
CA VAL A 101 2.24 1.28 2.82
C VAL A 101 1.19 2.31 3.18
N ASN A 102 0.30 1.97 4.11
CA ASN A 102 -0.80 2.85 4.51
C ASN A 102 -0.38 3.72 5.71
N VAL A 103 -0.17 5.01 5.47
CA VAL A 103 0.17 6.00 6.50
C VAL A 103 -1.10 6.46 7.19
N VAL A 104 -1.16 6.21 8.49
CA VAL A 104 -2.32 6.49 9.33
C VAL A 104 -1.93 7.50 10.39
N ARG A 105 -2.75 8.54 10.56
CA ARG A 105 -2.52 9.56 11.59
C ARG A 105 -2.89 9.00 12.96
N CYS A 106 -1.91 8.92 13.85
CA CYS A 106 -2.07 8.47 15.23
C CYS A 106 -1.74 9.58 16.23
N PHE A 107 -2.02 10.84 15.89
CA PHE A 107 -1.85 11.98 16.78
C PHE A 107 -2.92 13.04 16.57
N ASP A 108 -3.25 13.76 17.64
CA ASP A 108 -4.08 14.94 17.61
C ASP A 108 -3.18 16.19 17.59
N ASP A 109 -3.51 17.16 16.73
CA ASP A 109 -2.86 18.46 16.64
C ASP A 109 -3.88 19.47 16.11
N GLU A 110 -4.17 20.50 16.90
CA GLU A 110 -5.14 21.56 16.58
C GLU A 110 -4.74 22.36 15.34
N ASN A 111 -3.45 22.39 14.99
CA ASN A 111 -2.94 23.10 13.81
C ASN A 111 -3.08 22.29 12.51
N VAL A 112 -3.40 21.00 12.59
CA VAL A 112 -3.49 20.11 11.43
C VAL A 112 -4.93 19.64 11.24
N VAL A 113 -5.62 20.24 10.28
CA VAL A 113 -7.02 19.93 9.97
C VAL A 113 -7.14 18.51 9.40
N HIS A 114 -7.97 17.69 10.05
CA HIS A 114 -8.36 16.38 9.55
C HIS A 114 -9.51 16.50 8.54
N VAL A 115 -9.51 15.70 7.47
CA VAL A 115 -10.53 15.78 6.40
C VAL A 115 -11.95 15.53 6.94
N ALA A 116 -12.08 14.63 7.91
CA ALA A 116 -13.35 14.32 8.57
C ALA A 116 -13.62 15.20 9.81
N GLY A 117 -12.77 16.18 10.12
CA GLY A 117 -12.87 17.05 11.30
C GLY A 117 -12.48 16.40 12.63
N LYS A 118 -12.29 15.08 12.68
CA LYS A 118 -11.77 14.32 13.83
C LYS A 118 -10.80 13.25 13.36
N VAL A 119 -9.73 13.01 14.12
CA VAL A 119 -8.77 11.92 13.89
C VAL A 119 -9.40 10.59 14.35
N ASP A 120 -9.53 9.64 13.44
CA ASP A 120 -9.89 8.26 13.76
C ASP A 120 -9.15 7.29 12.81
N PRO A 121 -8.07 6.63 13.28
CA PRO A 121 -7.26 5.72 12.47
C PRO A 121 -8.06 4.66 11.73
N LEU A 122 -9.11 4.11 12.36
CA LEU A 122 -9.87 3.02 11.78
C LEU A 122 -10.79 3.51 10.67
N SER A 123 -11.43 4.67 10.87
CA SER A 123 -12.23 5.29 9.82
C SER A 123 -11.38 5.69 8.62
N ASP A 124 -10.16 6.18 8.85
CA ASP A 124 -9.24 6.55 7.77
C ASP A 124 -8.84 5.32 6.92
N ILE A 125 -8.54 4.21 7.60
CA ILE A 125 -8.24 2.94 6.94
C ILE A 125 -9.47 2.44 6.16
N GLU A 126 -10.65 2.50 6.76
CA GLU A 126 -11.91 2.05 6.14
C GLU A 126 -12.24 2.85 4.87
N VAL A 127 -12.03 4.18 4.86
CA VAL A 127 -12.20 5.00 3.67
C VAL A 127 -11.30 4.53 2.54
N ILE A 128 -10.01 4.31 2.82
CA ILE A 128 -9.06 3.85 1.80
C ILE A 128 -9.43 2.45 1.31
N LEU A 129 -9.69 1.51 2.22
CA LEU A 129 -10.05 0.14 1.87
C LEU A 129 -11.33 0.08 1.04
N THR A 130 -12.34 0.89 1.38
CA THR A 130 -13.60 0.97 0.63
C THR A 130 -13.35 1.40 -0.81
N GLU A 131 -12.55 2.43 -1.04
CA GLU A 131 -12.25 2.89 -2.41
C GLU A 131 -11.47 1.84 -3.22
N LEU A 132 -10.51 1.15 -2.59
CA LEU A 132 -9.78 0.05 -3.25
C LEU A 132 -10.70 -1.14 -3.54
N ALA A 133 -11.57 -1.50 -2.60
CA ALA A 133 -12.53 -2.60 -2.75
C ALA A 133 -13.54 -2.30 -3.87
N LEU A 134 -14.08 -1.08 -3.93
CA LEU A 134 -14.99 -0.66 -5.01
C LEU A 134 -14.34 -0.74 -6.38
N ALA A 135 -13.06 -0.33 -6.49
CA ALA A 135 -12.30 -0.44 -7.73
C ALA A 135 -12.09 -1.92 -8.14
N ASP A 136 -11.82 -2.80 -7.18
CA ASP A 136 -11.68 -4.24 -7.44
C ASP A 136 -13.01 -4.89 -7.79
N MET A 137 -14.11 -4.54 -7.11
CA MET A 137 -15.46 -5.02 -7.43
C MET A 137 -15.81 -4.74 -8.88
N ALA A 138 -15.55 -3.52 -9.37
CA ALA A 138 -15.82 -3.17 -10.76
C ALA A 138 -15.04 -4.05 -11.77
N VAL A 139 -13.81 -4.46 -11.43
CA VAL A 139 -13.02 -5.40 -12.24
C VAL A 139 -13.60 -6.81 -12.16
N VAL A 140 -13.94 -7.27 -10.95
CA VAL A 140 -14.51 -8.59 -10.68
C VAL A 140 -15.84 -8.77 -11.42
N GLU A 141 -16.77 -7.83 -11.28
CA GLU A 141 -18.09 -7.87 -11.93
C GLU A 141 -17.97 -7.89 -13.46
N ARG A 142 -17.11 -7.03 -14.03
CA ARG A 142 -16.86 -6.99 -15.47
C ARG A 142 -16.29 -8.32 -15.97
N THR A 143 -15.42 -8.95 -15.19
CA THR A 143 -14.81 -10.23 -15.52
C THR A 143 -15.82 -11.37 -15.45
N ILE A 144 -16.66 -11.41 -14.41
CA ILE A 144 -17.77 -12.37 -14.28
C ILE A 144 -18.73 -12.24 -15.48
N GLN A 145 -19.10 -11.03 -15.88
CA GLN A 145 -19.98 -10.81 -17.03
C GLN A 145 -19.36 -11.28 -18.35
N ARG A 146 -18.07 -10.99 -18.58
CA ARG A 146 -17.33 -11.37 -19.79
C ARG A 146 -17.15 -12.88 -19.90
N ASP A 147 -16.61 -13.50 -18.86
CA ASP A 147 -16.19 -14.90 -18.88
C ASP A 147 -17.29 -15.86 -18.40
N GLY A 148 -18.36 -15.36 -17.79
CA GLY A 148 -19.54 -16.14 -17.41
C GLY A 148 -20.24 -16.82 -18.60
N LYS A 149 -20.23 -16.20 -19.79
CA LYS A 149 -20.74 -16.85 -21.01
C LYS A 149 -19.86 -18.05 -21.42
N LYS A 150 -18.53 -17.89 -21.37
CA LYS A 150 -17.56 -18.96 -21.69
C LYS A 150 -17.65 -20.11 -20.69
N ALA A 151 -17.80 -19.78 -19.40
CA ALA A 151 -17.99 -20.76 -18.34
C ALA A 151 -19.24 -21.62 -18.58
N LYS A 152 -20.36 -20.99 -18.97
CA LYS A 152 -21.62 -21.68 -19.31
C LYS A 152 -21.51 -22.54 -20.58
N SER A 153 -20.64 -22.18 -21.53
CA SER A 153 -20.38 -23.00 -22.73
C SER A 153 -19.40 -24.16 -22.51
N GLY A 154 -18.92 -24.37 -21.27
CA GLY A 154 -18.09 -25.52 -20.91
C GLY A 154 -16.58 -25.28 -20.84
N ASP A 155 -16.13 -24.02 -20.94
CA ASP A 155 -14.71 -23.68 -20.75
C ASP A 155 -14.33 -23.86 -19.27
N LYS A 156 -13.42 -24.81 -19.00
CA LYS A 156 -13.02 -25.19 -17.63
C LYS A 156 -12.25 -24.10 -16.91
N ASP A 157 -11.45 -23.31 -17.61
CA ASP A 157 -10.65 -22.25 -17.00
C ASP A 157 -11.54 -21.05 -16.65
N ALA A 158 -12.47 -20.70 -17.54
CA ALA A 158 -13.50 -19.70 -17.26
C ALA A 158 -14.41 -20.12 -16.11
N GLN A 159 -14.78 -21.40 -16.01
CA GLN A 159 -15.58 -21.92 -14.89
C GLN A 159 -14.87 -21.75 -13.55
N LYS A 160 -13.59 -22.12 -13.45
CA LYS A 160 -12.81 -21.92 -12.23
C LYS A 160 -12.70 -20.45 -11.85
N LEU A 161 -12.37 -19.59 -12.82
CA LEU A 161 -12.21 -18.16 -12.58
C LEU A 161 -13.51 -17.55 -12.06
N VAL A 162 -14.63 -17.78 -12.77
CA VAL A 162 -15.93 -17.23 -12.38
C VAL A 162 -16.35 -17.75 -10.99
N ALA A 163 -16.13 -19.02 -10.69
CA ALA A 163 -16.48 -19.59 -9.39
C ALA A 163 -15.70 -18.97 -8.22
N VAL A 164 -14.42 -18.61 -8.41
CA VAL A 164 -13.62 -17.89 -7.40
C VAL A 164 -14.15 -16.46 -7.26
N LEU A 165 -14.38 -15.78 -8.39
CA LEU A 165 -14.83 -14.39 -8.40
C LEU A 165 -16.22 -14.19 -7.79
N GLU A 166 -17.16 -15.12 -8.03
CA GLU A 166 -18.50 -15.09 -7.43
C GLU A 166 -18.45 -15.23 -5.91
N LYS A 167 -17.44 -15.91 -5.35
CA LYS A 167 -17.23 -16.02 -3.91
C LYS A 167 -16.48 -14.82 -3.33
N LEU A 168 -15.55 -14.23 -4.09
CA LEU A 168 -14.78 -13.06 -3.68
C LEU A 168 -15.62 -11.78 -3.70
N LEU A 169 -16.58 -11.66 -4.63
CA LEU A 169 -17.39 -10.46 -4.81
C LEU A 169 -18.15 -10.03 -3.54
N PRO A 170 -18.85 -10.92 -2.80
CA PRO A 170 -19.48 -10.57 -1.53
C PRO A 170 -18.50 -10.06 -0.46
N HIS A 171 -17.29 -10.62 -0.40
CA HIS A 171 -16.26 -10.18 0.56
C HIS A 171 -15.80 -8.75 0.28
N LEU A 172 -15.56 -8.43 -1.00
CA LEU A 172 -15.25 -7.07 -1.42
C LEU A 172 -16.42 -6.11 -1.17
N ASN A 173 -17.67 -6.56 -1.34
CA ASN A 173 -18.87 -5.78 -1.08
C ASN A 173 -19.06 -5.44 0.41
N GLU A 174 -18.44 -6.20 1.32
CA GLU A 174 -18.35 -5.88 2.75
C GLU A 174 -17.21 -4.89 3.08
N GLY A 175 -16.52 -4.35 2.08
CA GLY A 175 -15.37 -3.45 2.25
C GLY A 175 -14.08 -4.16 2.69
N LYS A 176 -14.06 -5.51 2.68
CA LYS A 176 -12.91 -6.29 3.11
C LYS A 176 -11.93 -6.51 1.95
N PRO A 177 -10.62 -6.38 2.18
CA PRO A 177 -9.65 -6.53 1.11
C PRO A 177 -9.51 -8.00 0.66
N ALA A 178 -9.24 -8.24 -0.62
CA ALA A 178 -9.11 -9.59 -1.16
C ALA A 178 -8.03 -10.43 -0.45
N ARG A 179 -6.96 -9.80 0.07
CA ARG A 179 -5.91 -10.48 0.84
C ARG A 179 -6.40 -11.18 2.11
N THR A 180 -7.52 -10.75 2.69
CA THR A 180 -8.09 -11.37 3.91
C THR A 180 -9.15 -12.43 3.61
N PHE A 181 -9.41 -12.73 2.33
CA PHE A 181 -10.41 -13.73 1.94
C PHE A 181 -9.96 -15.18 2.19
N GLY A 182 -8.65 -15.44 2.22
CA GLY A 182 -8.09 -16.78 2.40
C GLY A 182 -8.05 -17.61 1.11
N LEU A 183 -7.64 -17.00 0.00
CA LEU A 183 -7.41 -17.71 -1.26
C LEU A 183 -6.27 -18.72 -1.11
N ASN A 184 -6.41 -19.89 -1.73
CA ASN A 184 -5.29 -20.82 -1.90
C ASN A 184 -4.37 -20.36 -3.04
N ASP A 185 -3.22 -21.04 -3.22
CA ASP A 185 -2.23 -20.67 -4.23
C ASP A 185 -2.78 -20.72 -5.66
N ASP A 186 -3.58 -21.73 -5.99
CA ASP A 186 -4.18 -21.90 -7.33
C ASP A 186 -5.14 -20.75 -7.65
N ASP A 187 -6.05 -20.42 -6.72
CA ASP A 187 -7.00 -19.33 -6.86
C ASP A 187 -6.29 -17.98 -6.92
N THR A 188 -5.21 -17.81 -6.14
CA THR A 188 -4.38 -16.61 -6.16
C THR A 188 -3.71 -16.42 -7.53
N GLN A 189 -3.14 -17.47 -8.11
CA GLN A 189 -2.57 -17.40 -9.46
C GLN A 189 -3.64 -17.13 -10.52
N LEU A 190 -4.84 -17.68 -10.34
CA LEU A 190 -5.95 -17.52 -11.27
C LEU A 190 -6.45 -16.07 -11.35
N ILE A 191 -6.50 -15.36 -10.23
CA ILE A 191 -6.94 -13.95 -10.20
C ILE A 191 -5.80 -12.95 -10.43
N LYS A 192 -4.54 -13.39 -10.36
CA LYS A 192 -3.35 -12.53 -10.53
C LYS A 192 -3.41 -11.64 -11.79
N PRO A 193 -3.87 -12.11 -12.98
CA PRO A 193 -3.98 -11.27 -14.17
C PRO A 193 -4.99 -10.12 -14.07
N LEU A 194 -5.89 -10.15 -13.07
CA LEU A 194 -6.85 -9.06 -12.82
C LEU A 194 -6.19 -7.87 -12.12
N CYS A 195 -4.97 -8.04 -11.59
CA CYS A 195 -4.18 -7.03 -10.91
C CYS A 195 -5.00 -6.29 -9.82
N LEU A 196 -5.78 -7.03 -9.03
CA LEU A 196 -6.60 -6.46 -7.95
C LEU A 196 -5.72 -5.63 -7.00
N LEU A 197 -6.24 -4.54 -6.48
CA LEU A 197 -5.52 -3.62 -5.59
C LEU A 197 -5.45 -4.19 -4.17
N THR A 198 -6.56 -4.74 -3.69
CA THR A 198 -6.72 -5.22 -2.32
C THR A 198 -6.11 -6.59 -2.04
N ILE A 199 -5.61 -7.28 -3.08
CA ILE A 199 -4.83 -8.53 -2.93
C ILE A 199 -3.37 -8.25 -2.56
N LYS A 200 -2.88 -7.03 -2.82
CA LYS A 200 -1.48 -6.65 -2.56
C LYS A 200 -1.20 -6.75 -1.05
N PRO A 201 -0.01 -7.22 -0.65
CA PRO A 201 0.46 -7.11 0.73
C PRO A 201 0.38 -5.65 1.19
N ALA A 202 -0.03 -5.45 2.44
CA ALA A 202 -0.10 -4.13 3.04
C ALA A 202 0.54 -4.11 4.41
N MET A 203 1.10 -2.96 4.75
CA MET A 203 1.54 -2.63 6.10
C MET A 203 0.98 -1.26 6.50
N TYR A 204 0.88 -1.03 7.80
CA TYR A 204 0.43 0.23 8.35
C TYR A 204 1.60 1.00 8.98
N VAL A 205 1.65 2.29 8.70
CA VAL A 205 2.58 3.22 9.33
C VAL A 205 1.78 4.15 10.22
N GLY A 206 1.83 3.92 11.53
CA GLY A 206 1.24 4.82 12.52
C GLY A 206 2.15 6.03 12.70
N ASN A 207 1.78 7.16 12.11
CA ASN A 207 2.49 8.41 12.31
C ASN A 207 2.06 9.02 13.64
N VAL A 208 3.01 9.26 14.53
CA VAL A 208 2.80 9.76 15.91
C VAL A 208 3.61 11.03 16.17
N LEU A 209 3.33 11.70 17.29
CA LEU A 209 4.22 12.73 17.84
C LEU A 209 5.44 12.07 18.52
N GLU A 210 6.43 12.87 18.87
CA GLU A 210 7.70 12.43 19.46
C GLU A 210 7.52 11.61 20.74
N ASP A 211 6.50 11.94 21.54
CA ASP A 211 6.11 11.27 22.77
C ASP A 211 4.97 10.24 22.57
N GLY A 212 4.51 10.06 21.34
CA GLY A 212 3.31 9.28 21.00
C GLY A 212 3.57 7.80 20.70
N PHE A 213 4.76 7.27 20.99
CA PHE A 213 5.10 5.85 20.75
C PHE A 213 4.51 4.89 21.79
N GLU A 214 4.27 5.40 23.00
CA GLU A 214 3.71 4.67 24.13
C GLU A 214 2.42 5.34 24.62
N ASN A 215 1.52 4.57 25.23
CA ASN A 215 0.24 5.06 25.78
C ASN A 215 -0.60 5.88 24.77
N ASN A 216 -0.61 5.47 23.51
CA ASN A 216 -1.30 6.16 22.43
C ASN A 216 -2.52 5.34 21.97
N PRO A 217 -3.75 5.74 22.34
CA PRO A 217 -4.96 4.99 22.01
C PRO A 217 -5.18 4.83 20.50
N HIS A 218 -4.73 5.79 19.68
CA HIS A 218 -4.83 5.71 18.23
C HIS A 218 -3.91 4.62 17.66
N LEU A 219 -2.67 4.56 18.16
CA LEU A 219 -1.69 3.56 17.75
C LEU A 219 -2.07 2.15 18.24
N ASP A 220 -2.64 2.03 19.44
CA ASP A 220 -3.08 0.74 19.98
C ASP A 220 -4.26 0.19 19.17
N ARG A 221 -5.24 1.02 18.83
CA ARG A 221 -6.34 0.65 17.92
C ARG A 221 -5.84 0.22 16.54
N LEU A 222 -4.82 0.90 16.01
CA LEU A 222 -4.18 0.53 14.75
C LEU A 222 -3.52 -0.86 14.82
N ARG A 223 -2.76 -1.13 15.89
CA ARG A 223 -2.13 -2.43 16.13
C ARG A 223 -3.16 -3.56 16.23
N GLU A 224 -4.24 -3.35 16.97
CA GLU A 224 -5.32 -4.33 17.10
C GLU A 224 -6.01 -4.64 15.77
N HIS A 225 -6.25 -3.62 14.95
CA HIS A 225 -6.83 -3.79 13.61
C HIS A 225 -5.88 -4.56 12.68
N ALA A 226 -4.62 -4.14 12.61
CA ALA A 226 -3.61 -4.76 11.76
C ALA A 226 -3.34 -6.23 12.13
N ALA A 227 -3.37 -6.57 13.42
CA ALA A 227 -3.23 -7.94 13.89
C ALA A 227 -4.33 -8.88 13.36
N LYS A 228 -5.57 -8.38 13.20
CA LYS A 228 -6.68 -9.16 12.62
C LYS A 228 -6.48 -9.45 11.14
N GLU A 229 -5.76 -8.58 10.43
CA GLU A 229 -5.43 -8.76 9.01
C GLU A 229 -4.09 -9.49 8.79
N GLY A 230 -3.31 -9.72 9.85
CA GLY A 230 -1.93 -10.20 9.73
C GLY A 230 -0.98 -9.19 9.08
N ALA A 231 -1.31 -7.89 9.14
CA ALA A 231 -0.54 -6.81 8.55
C ALA A 231 0.49 -6.25 9.55
N PRO A 232 1.76 -6.01 9.15
CA PRO A 232 2.73 -5.35 10.00
C PRO A 232 2.36 -3.90 10.33
N VAL A 233 2.75 -3.44 11.52
CA VAL A 233 2.63 -2.04 11.93
C VAL A 233 4.00 -1.50 12.30
N VAL A 234 4.34 -0.33 11.75
CA VAL A 234 5.50 0.47 12.14
C VAL A 234 5.00 1.79 12.72
N ALA A 235 5.43 2.13 13.93
CA ALA A 235 5.20 3.44 14.50
C ALA A 235 6.41 4.33 14.20
N LEU A 236 6.18 5.55 13.73
CA LEU A 236 7.24 6.53 13.49
C LEU A 236 6.74 7.95 13.75
N CYS A 237 7.66 8.88 13.96
CA CYS A 237 7.35 10.30 13.98
C CYS A 237 7.91 10.94 12.71
N ALA A 238 7.04 11.20 11.73
CA ALA A 238 7.49 11.71 10.44
C ALA A 238 8.21 13.07 10.57
N LYS A 239 7.87 13.86 11.60
CA LYS A 239 8.54 15.12 11.90
C LYS A 239 9.99 14.92 12.34
N ILE A 240 10.24 14.00 13.29
CA ILE A 240 11.63 13.67 13.70
C ILE A 240 12.43 13.14 12.52
N GLU A 241 11.85 12.21 11.75
CA GLU A 241 12.55 11.63 10.59
C GLU A 241 12.94 12.72 9.56
N GLN A 242 12.08 13.73 9.37
CA GLN A 242 12.39 14.87 8.50
C GLN A 242 13.48 15.79 9.07
N GLU A 243 13.58 15.94 10.39
CA GLU A 243 14.63 16.73 11.04
C GLU A 243 16.00 16.03 11.01
N LEU A 244 16.02 14.70 11.00
CA LEU A 244 17.23 13.88 10.90
C LEU A 244 17.75 13.74 9.45
N ALA A 245 16.90 13.94 8.44
CA ALA A 245 17.18 13.75 7.01
C ALA A 245 17.58 15.02 6.24
#